data_AF-A0A835PK75-F1
#
_entry.id   AF-A0A835PK75-F1
#
_cell.length_a   1.000
_cell.length_b   1.000
_cell.length_c   1.000
_cell.angle_alpha   90.00
_cell.angle_beta   90.00
_cell.angle_gamma   90.00
#
_symmetry.space_group_name_H-M   'P 1'
#
loop_
_entity.id
_entity.type
_entity.pdbx_description
1 polymer ?
#
loop_
_entity_poly.entity_id
_entity_poly.type
_entity_poly.pdbx_seq_one_letter_code
_entity_poly.pdbx_strand_id
1 'polypeptide(L)'
;MDRCVRNVRGRLLAFACVGESSSPVASARYSGSRSAGLCRTHVFNELISRDEGLHCDFACLLYSLLNAKLSEERVREIVADAVDIEKEFICDALPCALVGMNADLMSQYIEFVADRLLGALNYSKMCEA
;
A
#
# COMPACT_ATOMS: atom_id res chain seq x y z
N MET A 1 26.97 -16.39 7.47
CA MET A 1 25.69 -16.48 6.71
C MET A 1 24.79 -15.25 6.94
N ASP A 2 25.37 -14.12 7.38
CA ASP A 2 24.66 -13.08 8.13
C ASP A 2 24.18 -11.87 7.33
N ARG A 3 24.52 -11.77 6.05
CA ARG A 3 24.05 -10.65 5.19
C ARG A 3 22.72 -10.95 4.49
N CYS A 4 22.46 -12.23 4.18
CA CYS A 4 21.27 -12.63 3.45
C CYS A 4 20.02 -12.57 4.33
N VAL A 5 20.10 -13.07 5.57
CA VAL A 5 18.97 -13.11 6.53
C VAL A 5 18.61 -11.71 7.06
N ARG A 6 19.60 -10.82 7.24
CA ARG A 6 19.34 -9.43 7.68
C ARG A 6 18.42 -8.67 6.72
N ASN A 7 18.45 -9.02 5.43
CA ASN A 7 17.76 -8.30 4.36
C ASN A 7 16.36 -8.85 4.05
N VAL A 8 16.02 -10.08 4.45
CA VAL A 8 14.70 -10.68 4.15
C VAL A 8 13.57 -9.90 4.83
N ARG A 9 13.78 -9.40 6.06
CA ARG A 9 12.78 -8.66 6.84
C ARG A 9 12.37 -7.34 6.17
N GLY A 10 13.36 -6.53 5.83
CA GLY A 10 13.12 -5.25 5.14
C GLY A 10 12.55 -5.47 3.74
N ARG A 11 12.97 -6.53 3.05
CA ARG A 11 12.41 -6.90 1.74
C ARG A 11 10.98 -7.43 1.83
N LEU A 12 10.63 -8.15 2.88
CA LEU A 12 9.27 -8.64 3.14
C LEU A 12 8.34 -7.46 3.49
N LEU A 13 8.83 -6.52 4.29
CA LEU A 13 8.11 -5.28 4.61
C LEU A 13 7.92 -4.41 3.37
N ALA A 14 8.97 -4.22 2.57
CA ALA A 14 8.89 -3.51 1.31
C ALA A 14 7.92 -4.20 0.33
N PHE A 15 7.91 -5.54 0.29
CA PHE A 15 6.95 -6.30 -0.51
C PHE A 15 5.50 -6.11 -0.04
N ALA A 16 5.27 -6.06 1.28
CA ALA A 16 3.95 -5.74 1.84
C ALA A 16 3.51 -4.31 1.48
N CYS A 17 4.43 -3.34 1.50
CA CYS A 17 4.16 -1.96 1.10
C CYS A 17 3.80 -1.85 -0.39
N VAL A 18 4.52 -2.56 -1.27
CA VAL A 18 4.27 -2.58 -2.72
C VAL A 18 2.92 -3.24 -3.06
N GLY A 19 2.50 -4.25 -2.29
CA GLY A 19 1.19 -4.90 -2.48
C GLY A 19 0.00 -4.03 -2.09
N GLU A 20 0.16 -3.11 -1.14
CA GLU A 20 -0.90 -2.15 -0.77
C GLU A 20 -0.87 -0.87 -1.62
N SER A 21 0.28 -0.49 -2.20
CA SER A 21 0.42 0.76 -2.95
C SER A 21 -0.21 0.76 -4.35
N SER A 22 -0.51 -0.42 -4.92
CA SER A 22 -1.27 -0.58 -6.17
C SER A 22 -2.80 -0.52 -6.00
N SER A 23 -3.28 -0.67 -4.76
CA SER A 23 -4.71 -0.63 -4.39
C SER A 23 -5.42 0.72 -4.62
N PRO A 24 -4.79 1.90 -4.42
CA PRO A 24 -5.38 3.22 -4.74
C PRO A 24 -5.65 3.44 -6.23
N VAL A 25 -4.79 2.94 -7.13
CA VAL A 25 -5.02 3.03 -8.59
C VAL A 25 -6.27 2.24 -8.98
N ALA A 26 -6.53 1.15 -8.26
CA ALA A 26 -7.70 0.34 -8.46
C ALA A 26 -8.98 0.95 -7.84
N SER A 27 -8.89 1.50 -6.62
CA SER A 27 -10.01 2.18 -5.96
C SER A 27 -10.36 3.51 -6.65
N ALA A 28 -9.39 4.17 -7.26
CA ALA A 28 -9.57 5.41 -8.01
C ALA A 28 -10.58 5.28 -9.16
N ARG A 29 -10.56 4.15 -9.86
CA ARG A 29 -11.54 3.84 -10.92
C ARG A 29 -12.90 3.41 -10.37
N TYR A 30 -13.00 3.04 -9.11
CA TYR A 30 -14.29 2.72 -8.49
C TYR A 30 -15.15 3.99 -8.30
N SER A 31 -14.53 5.13 -7.95
CA SER A 31 -15.25 6.40 -7.77
C SER A 31 -15.64 7.08 -9.09
N GLY A 32 -14.90 6.86 -10.17
CA GLY A 32 -15.08 7.58 -11.45
C GLY A 32 -16.12 7.00 -12.42
N SER A 33 -16.64 5.80 -12.18
CA SER A 33 -17.45 5.08 -13.19
C SER A 33 -18.68 4.38 -12.61
N ARG A 34 -19.70 5.15 -12.25
CA ARG A 34 -21.10 4.73 -12.48
C ARG A 34 -21.59 5.07 -13.90
N SER A 35 -20.68 5.54 -14.76
CA SER A 35 -20.91 5.83 -16.17
C SER A 35 -20.91 4.51 -16.95
N ALA A 36 -22.11 4.06 -17.32
CA ALA A 36 -22.35 2.84 -18.08
C ALA A 36 -21.49 2.76 -19.35
N GLY A 37 -20.44 1.92 -19.36
CA GLY A 37 -19.64 1.69 -20.57
C GLY A 37 -18.35 0.88 -20.39
N LEU A 38 -17.72 0.88 -19.21
CA LEU A 38 -16.40 0.25 -19.00
C LEU A 38 -16.50 -1.21 -18.50
N CYS A 39 -17.36 -2.02 -19.12
CA CYS A 39 -17.98 -3.21 -18.51
C CYS A 39 -17.11 -4.50 -18.36
N ARG A 40 -15.78 -4.44 -18.32
CA ARG A 40 -14.93 -5.61 -17.97
C ARG A 40 -13.66 -5.25 -17.21
N THR A 41 -13.04 -4.11 -17.51
CA THR A 41 -11.81 -3.67 -16.84
C THR A 41 -12.00 -3.43 -15.34
N HIS A 42 -13.18 -2.99 -14.90
CA HIS A 42 -13.49 -2.85 -13.47
C HIS A 42 -13.49 -4.18 -12.72
N VAL A 43 -14.03 -5.25 -13.33
CA VAL A 43 -14.06 -6.58 -12.72
C VAL A 43 -12.65 -7.14 -12.58
N PHE A 44 -11.80 -6.98 -13.61
CA PHE A 44 -10.39 -7.39 -13.50
C PHE A 44 -9.64 -6.60 -12.44
N ASN A 45 -9.88 -5.29 -12.35
CA ASN A 45 -9.26 -4.43 -11.36
C ASN A 45 -9.68 -4.79 -9.92
N GLU A 46 -10.95 -5.16 -9.71
CA GLU A 46 -11.43 -5.69 -8.43
C GLU A 46 -10.76 -7.02 -8.08
N LEU A 47 -10.65 -7.94 -9.05
CA LEU A 47 -9.98 -9.22 -8.83
C LEU A 47 -8.49 -9.04 -8.51
N ILE A 48 -7.79 -8.14 -9.22
CA ILE A 48 -6.39 -7.83 -8.96
C ILE A 48 -6.21 -7.20 -7.57
N SER A 49 -7.05 -6.23 -7.21
CA SER A 49 -6.99 -5.58 -5.88
C SER A 49 -7.23 -6.59 -4.75
N ARG A 50 -8.13 -7.54 -4.97
CA ARG A 50 -8.40 -8.61 -3.99
C ARG A 50 -7.18 -9.49 -3.82
N ASP A 51 -6.54 -9.88 -4.91
CA ASP A 51 -5.36 -10.74 -4.88
C ASP A 51 -4.14 -9.99 -4.28
N GLU A 52 -4.01 -8.68 -4.52
CA GLU A 52 -3.01 -7.81 -3.91
C GLU A 52 -3.21 -7.67 -2.38
N GLY A 53 -4.45 -7.51 -1.93
CA GLY A 53 -4.78 -7.54 -0.50
C GLY A 53 -4.41 -8.86 0.18
N LEU A 54 -4.67 -9.99 -0.49
CA LEU A 54 -4.26 -11.32 0.01
C LEU A 54 -2.73 -11.47 0.08
N HIS A 55 -1.99 -10.91 -0.88
CA HIS A 55 -0.52 -10.90 -0.83
C HIS A 55 0.02 -10.08 0.35
N CYS A 56 -0.61 -8.93 0.63
CA CYS A 56 -0.27 -8.10 1.79
C CYS A 56 -0.51 -8.86 3.11
N ASP A 57 -1.69 -9.46 3.27
CA ASP A 57 -2.05 -10.24 4.47
C ASP A 57 -1.08 -11.41 4.67
N PHE A 58 -0.71 -12.09 3.59
CA PHE A 58 0.27 -13.18 3.62
C PHE A 58 1.66 -12.69 4.04
N ALA A 59 2.11 -11.54 3.53
CA ALA A 59 3.38 -10.94 3.93
C ALA A 59 3.39 -10.52 5.40
N CYS A 60 2.27 -9.95 5.90
CA CYS A 60 2.09 -9.60 7.31
C CYS A 60 2.11 -10.85 8.20
N LEU A 61 1.45 -11.92 7.78
CA LEU A 61 1.47 -13.20 8.49
C LEU A 61 2.89 -13.78 8.54
N LEU A 62 3.61 -13.82 7.41
CA LEU A 62 5.00 -14.25 7.36
C LEU A 62 5.88 -13.41 8.29
N TYR A 63 5.66 -12.09 8.34
CA TYR A 63 6.40 -11.19 9.23
C TYR A 63 6.11 -11.49 10.71
N SER A 64 4.86 -11.83 11.05
CA SER A 64 4.46 -12.18 12.41
C SER A 64 5.14 -13.47 12.92
N LEU A 65 5.44 -14.41 12.02
CA LEU A 65 6.11 -15.68 12.31
C LEU A 65 7.63 -15.54 12.46
N LEU A 66 8.22 -14.35 12.18
CA LEU A 66 9.65 -14.12 12.36
C LEU A 66 9.99 -13.90 13.84
N ASN A 67 10.94 -14.68 14.35
CA ASN A 67 11.42 -14.56 15.73
C ASN A 67 12.06 -13.19 16.05
N ALA A 68 12.66 -12.53 15.05
CA ALA A 68 13.38 -11.27 15.24
C ALA A 68 12.81 -10.16 14.33
N LYS A 69 11.87 -9.39 14.87
CA LYS A 69 11.24 -8.25 14.20
C LYS A 69 12.19 -7.05 14.06
N LEU A 70 11.91 -6.16 13.11
CA LEU A 70 12.59 -4.86 12.99
C LEU A 70 12.14 -3.91 14.11
N SER A 71 12.98 -2.92 14.43
CA SER A 71 12.58 -1.84 15.33
C SER A 71 11.46 -1.01 14.69
N GLU A 72 10.60 -0.44 15.53
CA GLU A 72 9.49 0.40 15.07
C GLU A 72 9.99 1.60 14.25
N GLU A 73 11.11 2.21 14.65
CA GLU A 73 11.73 3.31 13.90
C GLU A 73 12.07 2.90 12.46
N ARG A 74 12.67 1.71 12.28
CA ARG A 74 13.08 1.25 10.96
C ARG A 74 11.90 0.86 10.09
N VAL A 75 10.84 0.32 10.69
CA VAL A 75 9.58 0.02 9.97
C VAL A 75 8.93 1.33 9.52
N ARG A 76 8.85 2.33 10.40
CA ARG A 76 8.29 3.64 10.08
C ARG A 76 9.05 4.36 8.97
N GLU A 77 10.38 4.35 9.00
CA GLU A 77 11.19 4.90 7.90
C GLU A 77 10.84 4.25 6.56
N ILE A 78 10.78 2.92 6.49
CA ILE A 78 10.49 2.21 5.24
C ILE A 78 9.07 2.51 4.73
N VAL A 79 8.10 2.56 5.64
CA VAL A 79 6.70 2.85 5.28
C VAL A 79 6.55 4.31 4.86
N ALA A 80 7.20 5.25 5.53
CA ALA A 80 7.19 6.68 5.17
C ALA A 80 7.81 6.91 3.78
N ASP A 81 8.99 6.33 3.52
CA ASP A 81 9.63 6.40 2.21
C ASP A 81 8.71 5.86 1.09
N ALA A 82 8.00 4.75 1.36
CA ALA A 82 7.06 4.16 0.42
C ALA A 82 5.83 5.06 0.16
N VAL A 83 5.29 5.68 1.21
CA VAL A 83 4.16 6.62 1.12
C VAL A 83 4.53 7.84 0.29
N ASP A 84 5.72 8.40 0.50
CA ASP A 84 6.17 9.59 -0.23
C ASP A 84 6.36 9.30 -1.72
N ILE A 85 6.94 8.14 -2.06
CA ILE A 85 7.08 7.69 -3.46
C ILE A 85 5.70 7.50 -4.11
N GLU A 86 4.74 6.90 -3.40
CA GLU A 86 3.41 6.65 -3.96
C GLU A 86 2.61 7.95 -4.14
N LYS A 87 2.76 8.92 -3.23
CA LYS A 87 2.18 10.26 -3.36
C LYS A 87 2.75 10.99 -4.58
N GLU A 88 4.07 10.98 -4.75
CA GLU A 88 4.73 11.56 -5.94
C GLU A 88 4.23 10.88 -7.23
N PHE A 89 4.09 9.55 -7.21
CA PHE A 89 3.61 8.80 -8.36
C PHE A 89 2.17 9.16 -8.76
N ILE A 90 1.23 9.21 -7.81
CA ILE A 90 -0.19 9.42 -8.09
C ILE A 90 -0.58 10.91 -8.23
N CYS A 91 0.11 11.81 -7.53
CA CYS A 91 -0.20 13.24 -7.58
C CYS A 91 0.55 13.96 -8.71
N ASP A 92 1.82 13.63 -8.92
CA ASP A 92 2.69 14.34 -9.87
C ASP A 92 2.92 13.57 -11.17
N ALA A 93 3.34 12.31 -11.10
CA ALA A 93 3.74 11.54 -12.30
C ALA A 93 2.54 11.05 -13.14
N LEU A 94 1.48 10.59 -12.48
CA LEU A 94 0.20 10.18 -13.09
C LEU A 94 -0.94 10.93 -12.39
N PRO A 95 -1.14 12.23 -12.69
CA PRO A 95 -2.05 13.07 -11.92
C PRO A 95 -3.45 12.45 -11.85
N CYS A 96 -3.86 11.99 -10.68
CA CYS A 96 -5.20 11.42 -10.46
C CYS A 96 -6.33 12.41 -10.80
N ALA A 97 -6.01 13.71 -10.86
CA ALA A 97 -6.86 14.77 -11.38
C ALA A 97 -7.33 14.51 -12.83
N LEU A 98 -6.51 13.83 -13.66
CA LEU A 98 -6.87 13.44 -15.03
C LEU A 98 -7.99 12.37 -15.06
N VAL A 99 -8.19 11.65 -13.95
CA VAL A 99 -9.24 10.64 -13.77
C VAL A 99 -10.43 11.22 -12.97
N GLY A 100 -10.41 12.51 -12.65
CA GLY A 100 -11.49 13.20 -11.93
C GLY A 100 -11.45 13.01 -10.41
N MET A 101 -10.28 12.71 -9.83
CA MET A 101 -10.10 12.55 -8.38
C MET A 101 -9.34 13.70 -7.74
N ASN A 102 -9.65 13.98 -6.49
CA ASN A 102 -8.93 14.97 -5.69
C ASN A 102 -7.63 14.36 -5.14
N ALA A 103 -6.49 14.99 -5.44
CA ALA A 103 -5.16 14.59 -5.00
C ALA A 103 -4.99 14.63 -3.46
N ASP A 104 -5.66 15.57 -2.78
CA ASP A 104 -5.62 15.69 -1.32
C ASP A 104 -6.31 14.48 -0.66
N LEU A 105 -7.48 14.08 -1.18
CA LEU A 105 -8.19 12.90 -0.70
C LEU A 105 -7.43 11.61 -1.00
N MET A 106 -6.74 11.56 -2.14
CA MET A 106 -5.90 10.42 -2.49
C MET A 106 -4.68 10.32 -1.57
N SER A 107 -4.05 11.44 -1.23
CA SER A 107 -2.93 11.49 -0.28
C SER A 107 -3.35 11.01 1.11
N GLN A 108 -4.52 11.46 1.60
CA GLN A 108 -5.10 10.98 2.86
C GLN A 108 -5.42 9.48 2.80
N TYR A 109 -5.88 8.98 1.66
CA TYR A 109 -6.15 7.56 1.48
C TYR A 109 -4.87 6.72 1.54
N ILE A 110 -3.78 7.18 0.92
CA ILE A 110 -2.47 6.51 0.99
C ILE A 110 -1.96 6.45 2.44
N GLU A 111 -2.12 7.54 3.20
CA GLU A 111 -1.78 7.56 4.63
C GLU A 111 -2.62 6.58 5.46
N PHE A 112 -3.93 6.55 5.22
CA PHE A 112 -4.83 5.60 5.88
C PHE A 112 -4.45 4.13 5.61
N VAL A 113 -4.07 3.83 4.36
CA VAL A 113 -3.59 2.50 3.96
C VAL A 113 -2.29 2.14 4.69
N ALA A 114 -1.36 3.10 4.80
CA ALA A 114 -0.11 2.91 5.54
C ALA A 114 -0.35 2.61 7.03
N ASP A 115 -1.27 3.33 7.68
CA ASP A 115 -1.65 3.07 9.07
C ASP A 115 -2.33 1.71 9.26
N ARG A 116 -3.13 1.27 8.29
CA ARG A 116 -3.74 -0.06 8.30
C ARG A 116 -2.66 -1.16 8.21
N LEU A 117 -1.65 -0.99 7.37
CA LEU A 117 -0.50 -1.89 7.27
C LEU A 117 0.29 -1.95 8.59
N LEU A 118 0.57 -0.79 9.20
CA LEU A 118 1.24 -0.72 10.51
C LEU A 118 0.43 -1.44 11.59
N GLY A 119 -0.89 -1.26 11.59
CA GLY A 119 -1.80 -1.98 12.48
C GLY A 119 -1.74 -3.50 12.29
N ALA A 120 -1.74 -3.99 11.04
CA ALA A 120 -1.61 -5.42 10.74
C ALA A 120 -0.28 -6.03 11.22
N LEU A 121 0.78 -5.22 11.23
CA LEU A 121 2.11 -5.60 11.71
C LEU A 121 2.30 -5.46 13.23
N ASN A 122 1.27 -4.97 13.95
CA ASN A 122 1.27 -4.64 15.38
C ASN A 122 2.27 -3.53 15.76
N TYR A 123 2.39 -2.50 14.93
CA TYR A 123 3.11 -1.26 15.26
C TYR A 123 2.13 -0.11 15.48
N SER A 124 2.59 0.95 16.14
CA SER A 124 1.78 2.15 16.35
C SER A 124 1.61 2.89 15.02
N LYS A 125 0.43 3.47 14.83
CA LYS A 125 0.12 4.34 13.67
C LYS A 125 1.15 5.46 13.53
N MET A 126 1.33 5.92 12.30
CA MET A 126 2.29 6.95 11.95
C MET A 126 1.59 8.28 11.69
N CYS A 127 0.39 8.25 11.11
CA CYS A 127 -0.47 9.41 10.96
C CYS A 127 -1.66 9.32 11.93
N GLU A 128 -2.04 10.44 12.56
CA GLU A 128 -3.35 10.57 13.20
C GLU A 128 -4.33 11.08 12.13
N ALA A 129 -5.25 10.22 11.70
CA ALA A 129 -6.36 10.58 10.83
C ALA A 129 -7.42 11.42 11.57
#